data_AF-A0A535T1I7-F1
#
_entry.id   AF-A0A535T1I7-F1
#
_cell.length_a   1.000
_cell.length_b   1.000
_cell.length_c   1.000
_cell.angle_alpha   90.00
_cell.angle_beta   90.00
_cell.angle_gamma   90.00
#
_symmetry.space_group_name_H-M   'P 1'
#
loop_
_entity.id
_entity.type
_entity.pdbx_description
1 polymer ?
#
loop_
_entity_poly.entity_id
_entity_poly.type
_entity_poly.pdbx_seq_one_letter_code
_entity_poly.pdbx_strand_id
1 'polypeptide(L)' 'MRALEERHARFTPVLRFTLLDPKQRRFGSERMSSLGGIDDWLELGQTGPVTELARALIPTLGTEQFFELW' A
#
# COMPACT_ATOMS: atom_id res chain seq x y z
N MET A 1 13.26 -13.15 23.32
CA MET A 1 11.88 -12.68 23.12
C MET A 1 11.62 -12.28 21.67
N ARG A 2 12.45 -11.42 21.04
CA ARG A 2 12.33 -11.01 19.62
C ARG A 2 12.07 -12.13 18.59
N ALA A 3 12.82 -13.23 18.65
CA ALA A 3 12.70 -14.34 17.69
C ALA A 3 11.36 -15.12 17.79
N LEU A 4 10.65 -15.04 18.92
CA LEU A 4 9.34 -15.68 19.09
C LEU A 4 8.22 -14.81 18.50
N GLU A 5 8.40 -13.49 18.49
CA GLU A 5 7.47 -12.52 17.88
C GLU A 5 7.50 -12.60 16.35
N GLU A 6 8.69 -12.75 15.75
CA GLU A 6 8.86 -12.93 14.30
C GLU A 6 8.20 -14.22 13.77
N ARG A 7 8.21 -15.30 14.56
CA ARG A 7 7.59 -16.58 14.18
C ARG A 7 6.07 -16.49 13.98
N HIS A 8 5.42 -15.49 14.60
CA HIS A 8 3.99 -15.23 14.46
C HIS A 8 3.68 -13.90 13.76
N ALA A 9 4.71 -13.21 13.23
CA ALA A 9 4.51 -12.01 12.45
C ALA A 9 3.73 -12.38 11.18
N ARG A 10 2.44 -12.07 11.17
CA ARG A 10 1.62 -12.12 9.97
C ARG A 10 1.97 -10.88 9.16
N PHE A 11 2.65 -11.06 8.04
CA PHE A 11 2.85 -10.00 7.07
C PHE A 11 1.49 -9.69 6.44
N THR A 12 0.87 -8.59 6.88
CA THR A 12 -0.34 -8.06 6.26
C THR A 12 0.08 -7.07 5.16
N PRO A 13 -0.43 -7.21 3.93
CA PRO A 13 -0.13 -6.26 2.88
C PRO A 13 -0.78 -4.90 3.21
N VAL A 14 0.02 -3.83 3.19
CA VAL A 14 -0.45 -2.46 3.54
C VAL A 14 -0.55 -1.53 2.33
N LEU A 15 0.09 -1.87 1.21
CA LEU A 15 0.08 -1.13 -0.05
C LEU A 15 -0.06 -2.14 -1.19
N ARG A 16 -0.89 -1.85 -2.19
CA ARG A 16 -0.96 -2.61 -3.44
C ARG A 16 -1.00 -1.70 -4.66
N PHE A 17 -0.53 -2.22 -5.78
CA PHE A 17 -0.67 -1.61 -7.09
C PHE A 17 -1.61 -2.47 -7.94
N THR A 18 -2.67 -1.87 -8.45
CA THR A 18 -3.68 -2.56 -9.25
C THR A 18 -3.56 -2.11 -10.70
N LEU A 19 -3.44 -3.06 -11.64
CA LEU A 19 -3.35 -2.75 -13.06
C LEU A 19 -4.71 -2.26 -13.57
N LEU A 20 -4.78 -1.00 -14.00
CA LEU A 20 -6.00 -0.37 -14.52
C LEU A 20 -6.08 -0.43 -16.04
N ASP A 21 -4.94 -0.27 -16.73
CA ASP A 21 -4.85 -0.32 -18.18
C ASP A 21 -3.63 -1.18 -18.61
N PRO A 22 -3.85 -2.40 -19.12
CA PRO A 22 -2.77 -3.28 -19.59
C PRO A 22 -2.03 -2.74 -20.82
N LYS A 23 -2.70 -2.00 -21.72
CA LYS A 23 -2.09 -1.49 -22.95
C LYS A 23 -1.13 -0.36 -22.65
N GLN A 24 -1.53 0.53 -21.74
CA GLN A 24 -0.71 1.66 -21.31
C GLN A 24 0.19 1.33 -20.11
N ARG A 25 0.03 0.14 -19.53
CA ARG A 25 0.68 -0.28 -18.27
C ARG A 25 0.45 0.75 -17.15
N ARG A 26 -0.79 1.22 -17.03
CA ARG A 26 -1.21 2.18 -16.01
C ARG A 26 -1.75 1.46 -14.78
N PHE A 27 -1.27 1.87 -13.62
CA PHE A 27 -1.62 1.29 -12.33
C PHE A 27 -2.31 2.34 -11.46
N GLY A 28 -3.17 1.89 -10.55
CA GLY A 28 -3.60 2.65 -9.38
C GLY A 28 -2.87 2.16 -8.14
N SER A 29 -2.87 2.96 -7.08
CA SER A 29 -2.31 2.60 -5.78
C SER A 29 -3.38 2.66 -4.70
N GLU A 30 -3.40 1.64 -3.85
CA GLU A 30 -4.35 1.54 -2.74
C GLU A 30 -3.61 1.15 -1.45
N ARG A 31 -4.02 1.71 -0.31
CA ARG A 31 -3.51 1.33 1.01
C ARG A 31 -4.54 0.58 1.82
N MET A 32 -4.10 -0.31 2.69
CA MET A 32 -4.98 -0.96 3.65
C MET A 32 -5.49 0.07 4.66
N SER A 33 -6.78 0.03 4.96
CA SER A 33 -7.45 0.89 5.92
C SER A 33 -8.46 0.08 6.74
N SER A 34 -8.38 0.17 8.06
CA SER A 34 -9.31 -0.50 8.98
C SER A 34 -10.43 0.47 9.43
N LEU A 35 -11.00 1.21 8.48
CA LEU A 35 -12.07 2.18 8.77
C LEU A 35 -13.33 1.44 9.20
N GLY A 36 -13.88 1.81 10.37
CA GLY A 36 -15.10 1.21 10.88
C GLY A 36 -14.99 -0.27 11.29
N GLY A 37 -13.78 -0.78 11.50
CA GLY A 37 -13.55 -2.16 11.92
C GLY A 37 -13.59 -3.18 10.78
N ILE A 38 -13.55 -2.73 9.53
CA ILE A 38 -13.42 -3.57 8.33
C ILE A 38 -12.10 -3.22 7.66
N ASP A 39 -11.29 -4.24 7.38
CA ASP A 39 -10.09 -4.08 6.57
C ASP A 39 -10.49 -3.96 5.09
N ASP A 40 -10.28 -2.79 4.51
CA ASP A 40 -10.52 -2.53 3.10
C ASP A 40 -9.38 -1.73 2.44
N TRP A 41 -9.38 -1.72 1.12
CA TRP A 41 -8.41 -1.01 0.31
C TRP A 41 -8.92 0.40 -0.02
N LEU A 42 -8.20 1.40 0.45
CA LEU A 42 -8.45 2.81 0.17
C LEU A 42 -7.61 3.27 -1.02
N GLU A 43 -8.26 3.79 -2.07
CA GLU A 43 -7.58 4.42 -3.20
C GLU A 43 -6.81 5.67 -2.77
N LEU A 44 -5.56 5.81 -3.24
CA LEU A 44 -4.70 6.97 -2.96
C LEU A 44 -4.79 8.06 -4.05
N GLY A 45 -5.69 7.92 -5.02
CA GLY A 45 -5.91 8.86 -6.13
C GLY A 45 -4.79 8.94 -7.17
N GLN A 46 -3.58 8.48 -6.85
CA GLN A 46 -2.44 8.47 -7.76
C GLN A 46 -2.56 7.31 -8.77
N THR A 47 -2.39 7.62 -10.06
CA THR A 47 -2.29 6.60 -11.12
C THR A 47 -1.13 6.91 -12.05
N GLY A 48 -0.50 5.87 -12.61
CA GLY A 48 0.66 6.03 -13.48
C GLY A 48 1.44 4.73 -13.70
N PRO A 49 2.64 4.83 -14.30
CA PRO A 49 3.58 3.71 -14.35
C PRO A 49 3.93 3.23 -12.94
N VAL A 50 3.99 1.91 -12.74
CA VAL A 50 4.30 1.31 -11.42
C VAL A 50 5.61 1.82 -10.82
N THR A 51 6.60 2.14 -11.66
CA THR A 51 7.89 2.67 -11.21
C THR A 51 7.81 4.06 -10.59
N GLU A 52 6.90 4.91 -11.09
CA GLU A 52 6.69 6.25 -10.54
C GLU A 52 5.94 6.18 -9.21
N LEU A 53 4.86 5.39 -9.18
CA LEU A 53 4.11 5.13 -7.96
C LEU A 53 4.99 4.50 -6.87
N ALA A 54 5.82 3.51 -7.22
CA ALA A 54 6.75 2.87 -6.30
C ALA A 54 7.76 3.88 -5.72
N ARG A 55 8.32 4.77 -6.55
CA ARG A 55 9.28 5.78 -6.10
C ARG A 55 8.65 6.78 -5.14
N ALA A 56 7.37 7.12 -5.33
CA ALA A 56 6.64 8.04 -4.46
C ALA A 56 6.19 7.38 -3.15
N LEU A 57 5.69 6.14 -3.21
CA LEU A 57 4.94 5.51 -2.11
C LEU A 57 5.75 4.53 -1.25
N ILE A 58 6.74 3.83 -1.83
CA ILE A 58 7.56 2.90 -1.02
C ILE A 58 8.35 3.61 0.08
N PRO A 59 8.95 4.80 -0.14
CA PRO A 59 9.70 5.49 0.91
C PRO A 59 8.87 5.94 2.11
N THR A 60 7.54 6.06 1.97
CA THR A 60 6.67 6.45 3.07
C THR A 60 6.26 5.26 3.94
N LEU A 61 6.43 4.02 3.46
CA LEU A 61 6.04 2.81 4.21
C LEU A 61 6.70 2.75 5.59
N GLY A 62 5.91 2.44 6.61
CA GLY A 62 6.36 2.40 8.01
C GLY A 62 6.50 3.77 8.68
N THR A 63 6.13 4.85 7.99
CA THR A 63 6.07 6.21 8.56
C THR A 63 4.63 6.67 8.75
N GLU A 64 4.42 7.68 9.59
CA GLU A 64 3.11 8.31 9.77
C GLU A 64 2.59 8.90 8.45
N GLN A 65 3.49 9.46 7.62
CA GLN A 65 3.17 10.08 6.32
C GLN A 65 2.42 9.11 5.37
N PHE A 66 2.66 7.80 5.47
CA PHE A 66 1.93 6.82 4.66
C PHE A 66 0.44 6.76 4.99
N PHE A 67 0.10 6.91 6.28
CA PHE A 67 -1.29 6.96 6.72
C PHE A 67 -1.92 8.32 6.48
N GLU A 68 -1.10 9.36 6.24
CA GLU A 68 -1.49 10.72 5.85
C GLU A 68 -1.78 10.91 4.35
N LEU A 69 -1.60 9.86 3.55
CA LEU A 69 -2.01 9.86 2.16
C LEU A 69 -3.54 9.77 2.10
N TRP A 70 -4.19 10.92 1.98
CA TRP A 70 -5.64 11.12 1.75
C TRP A 70 -5.89 12.33 0.84
#